data_AF-A0A1D6M388-F1
#
_entry.id   AF-A0A1D6M388-F1
#
_cell.length_a   1.000
_cell.length_b   1.000
_cell.length_c   1.000
_cell.angle_alpha   90.00
_cell.angle_beta   90.00
_cell.angle_gamma   90.00
#
_symmetry.space_group_name_H-M   'P 1'
#
loop_
_entity.id
_entity.type
_entity.pdbx_description
1 polymer ?
#
loop_
_entity_poly.entity_id
_entity_poly.type
_entity_poly.pdbx_seq_one_letter_code
_entity_poly.pdbx_strand_id
1 'polypeptide(L)'
;MSMWSFQIGKDVATQYVEGWDWMCPIRDRNTGIWDEVSISISGPVNITDPHLVSTFHDDFKRSYLHCTLQLENKSSWIADCTLKIQVSTELEGNICLVEHLQSYAITVPPQSDIEYTIPSVS
;
A
#
# COMPACT_ATOMS: atom_id res chain seq x y z
N MET A 1 -29.23 -21.07 21.26
CA MET A 1 -27.98 -21.05 20.47
C MET A 1 -28.38 -21.21 19.02
N SER A 2 -28.73 -20.11 18.35
CA SER A 2 -29.38 -20.15 17.04
C SER A 2 -29.32 -18.79 16.37
N MET A 3 -29.13 -18.82 15.06
CA MET A 3 -29.32 -17.72 14.09
C MET A 3 -28.09 -16.90 13.66
N TRP A 4 -26.87 -17.17 14.17
CA TRP A 4 -25.66 -16.45 13.72
C TRP A 4 -24.66 -17.29 12.91
N SER A 5 -24.60 -18.62 13.10
CA SER A 5 -23.58 -19.44 12.43
C SER A 5 -23.86 -19.77 10.95
N PHE A 6 -25.10 -19.72 10.49
CA PHE A 6 -25.47 -20.18 9.13
C PHE A 6 -25.02 -19.22 8.01
N GLN A 7 -24.78 -17.95 8.31
CA GLN A 7 -24.43 -16.95 7.28
C GLN A 7 -22.92 -16.88 6.96
N ILE A 8 -22.06 -17.45 7.81
CA ILE A 8 -20.60 -17.33 7.71
C ILE A 8 -20.03 -18.16 6.55
N GLY A 9 -20.68 -19.27 6.17
CA GLY A 9 -20.21 -20.18 5.11
C GLY A 9 -20.82 -19.95 3.73
N LYS A 10 -21.58 -18.86 3.54
CA LYS A 10 -22.39 -18.62 2.32
C LYS A 10 -21.65 -17.86 1.22
N ASP A 11 -20.51 -17.27 1.55
CA ASP A 11 -19.70 -16.46 0.64
C ASP A 11 -18.53 -17.28 0.08
N VAL A 12 -18.41 -17.29 -1.24
CA VAL A 12 -17.45 -18.08 -2.02
C VAL A 12 -16.07 -17.42 -2.11
N ALA A 13 -15.97 -16.13 -1.76
CA ALA A 13 -14.73 -15.34 -1.79
C ALA A 13 -14.12 -15.10 -0.40
N THR A 14 -14.59 -15.83 0.62
CA THR A 14 -14.08 -15.68 1.99
C THR A 14 -12.60 -16.10 2.07
N GLN A 15 -11.73 -15.17 2.51
CA GLN A 15 -10.28 -15.36 2.66
C GLN A 15 -9.88 -16.48 3.65
N TYR A 16 -10.83 -17.07 4.38
CA TYR A 16 -10.61 -18.24 5.24
C TYR A 16 -11.06 -19.51 4.51
N VAL A 17 -10.13 -20.03 3.70
CA VAL A 17 -10.31 -21.08 2.68
C VAL A 17 -10.29 -22.50 3.23
N GLU A 18 -9.71 -22.66 4.42
CA GLU A 18 -9.58 -23.94 5.09
C GLU A 18 -10.97 -24.46 5.47
N GLY A 19 -11.43 -25.50 4.77
CA GLY A 19 -12.60 -26.28 5.17
C GLY A 19 -12.46 -26.71 6.63
N TRP A 20 -13.33 -26.23 7.51
CA TRP A 20 -13.45 -26.74 8.87
C TRP A 20 -14.50 -27.86 8.90
N ASP A 21 -14.46 -28.72 9.91
CA ASP A 21 -15.35 -29.89 10.07
C ASP A 21 -16.86 -29.60 9.95
N TRP A 22 -17.25 -28.32 10.09
CA TRP A 22 -18.62 -27.83 9.99
C TRP A 22 -19.00 -27.25 8.62
N MET A 23 -18.09 -27.24 7.64
CA MET A 23 -18.34 -26.74 6.29
C MET A 23 -18.55 -27.88 5.30
N CYS A 24 -19.71 -27.90 4.63
CA CYS A 24 -19.98 -28.86 3.57
C CYS A 24 -19.04 -28.64 2.37
N PRO A 25 -18.55 -29.72 1.71
CA PRO A 25 -17.79 -29.59 0.48
C PRO A 25 -18.67 -28.98 -0.61
N ILE A 26 -18.13 -27.98 -1.31
CA ILE A 26 -18.77 -27.30 -2.44
C ILE A 26 -17.86 -27.48 -3.65
N ARG A 27 -18.39 -28.00 -4.77
CA ARG A 27 -17.63 -28.10 -6.02
C ARG A 27 -17.26 -26.71 -6.51
N ASP A 28 -16.03 -26.56 -7.00
CA ASP A 28 -15.47 -25.30 -7.49
C ASP A 28 -15.46 -24.16 -6.46
N ARG A 29 -15.58 -24.50 -5.15
CA ARG A 29 -15.30 -23.56 -4.08
C ARG A 29 -13.89 -23.06 -4.27
N ASN A 30 -13.68 -21.76 -4.08
CA ASN A 30 -12.34 -21.19 -4.10
C ASN A 30 -11.68 -21.29 -5.50
N THR A 31 -12.47 -21.49 -6.56
CA THR A 31 -12.00 -21.39 -7.94
C THR A 31 -12.28 -19.98 -8.47
N GLY A 32 -11.27 -19.34 -9.08
CA GLY A 32 -11.42 -18.05 -9.75
C GLY A 32 -10.32 -17.07 -9.38
N ILE A 33 -10.58 -15.79 -9.66
CA ILE A 33 -9.77 -14.64 -9.24
C ILE A 33 -10.43 -14.06 -7.98
N TRP A 34 -9.65 -13.86 -6.92
CA TRP A 34 -10.17 -13.55 -5.58
C TRP A 34 -9.74 -12.20 -5.06
N ASP A 35 -8.90 -11.52 -5.85
CA ASP A 35 -8.42 -10.20 -5.57
C ASP A 35 -8.55 -9.36 -6.83
N GLU A 36 -8.36 -8.06 -6.68
CA GLU A 36 -8.47 -7.12 -7.77
C GLU A 36 -7.44 -7.41 -8.87
N VAL A 37 -7.90 -7.31 -10.12
CA VAL A 37 -7.01 -7.31 -11.29
C VAL A 37 -7.11 -5.95 -11.94
N SER A 38 -5.99 -5.23 -11.93
CA SER A 38 -5.86 -3.93 -12.57
C SER A 38 -4.82 -3.99 -13.70
N ILE A 39 -5.02 -3.15 -14.72
CA ILE A 39 -4.06 -2.91 -15.78
C ILE A 39 -3.69 -1.44 -15.71
N SER A 40 -2.42 -1.15 -15.49
CA SER A 40 -1.88 0.20 -15.46
C SER A 40 -0.79 0.38 -16.51
N ILE A 41 -0.65 1.60 -17.01
CA ILE A 41 0.43 2.00 -17.91
C ILE A 41 1.19 3.11 -17.18
N SER A 42 2.43 2.82 -16.82
CA SER A 42 3.33 3.81 -16.23
C SER A 42 4.12 4.56 -17.31
N GLY A 43 4.75 5.66 -16.91
CA GLY A 43 5.82 6.26 -17.69
C GLY A 43 7.10 5.42 -17.67
N PRO A 44 8.26 6.03 -17.99
CA PRO A 44 9.56 5.34 -18.00
C PRO A 44 9.93 4.69 -16.66
N VAL A 45 9.51 5.33 -15.56
CA VAL A 45 9.73 4.85 -14.19
C VAL A 45 8.38 4.48 -13.57
N ASN A 46 8.33 3.30 -12.96
CA ASN A 46 7.20 2.80 -12.18
C ASN A 46 7.55 2.84 -10.69
N ILE A 47 6.57 3.14 -9.84
CA ILE A 47 6.71 3.10 -8.38
C ILE A 47 6.02 1.82 -7.89
N THR A 48 6.75 0.96 -7.19
CA THR A 48 6.25 -0.31 -6.67
C THR A 48 6.54 -0.44 -5.17
N ASP A 49 5.77 -1.31 -4.50
CA ASP A 49 5.86 -1.60 -3.06
C ASP A 49 6.06 -0.37 -2.15
N PRO A 50 5.22 0.67 -2.25
CA PRO A 50 5.27 1.77 -1.29
C PRO A 50 4.86 1.28 0.08
N HIS A 51 5.73 1.49 1.07
CA HIS A 51 5.52 1.06 2.44
C HIS A 51 5.83 2.21 3.41
N LEU A 52 4.89 2.52 4.29
CA LEU A 52 4.97 3.60 5.25
C LEU A 52 4.79 3.06 6.66
N VAL A 53 5.79 3.28 7.51
CA VAL A 53 5.77 2.96 8.93
C VAL A 53 5.68 4.26 9.72
N SER A 54 4.72 4.34 10.63
CA SER A 54 4.60 5.45 11.59
C SER A 54 5.02 4.99 12.98
N THR A 55 5.88 5.76 13.63
CA THR A 55 6.31 5.53 15.02
C THR A 55 5.95 6.74 15.87
N PHE A 56 5.32 6.53 17.03
CA PHE A 56 4.80 7.59 17.87
C PHE A 56 5.63 7.79 19.13
N HIS A 57 5.82 9.05 19.53
CA HIS A 57 6.62 9.48 20.67
C HIS A 57 5.88 10.53 21.51
N ASP A 58 6.38 10.75 22.74
CA ASP A 58 5.89 11.78 23.69
C ASP A 58 4.39 11.74 23.91
N ASP A 59 3.88 10.56 24.31
CA ASP A 59 2.45 10.36 24.56
C ASP A 59 1.60 10.67 23.31
N PHE A 60 2.04 10.14 22.17
CA PHE A 60 1.41 10.29 20.85
C PHE A 60 1.35 11.71 20.28
N LYS A 61 2.14 12.65 20.84
CA LYS A 61 2.21 14.04 20.36
C LYS A 61 3.10 14.21 19.13
N ARG A 62 4.02 13.28 18.89
CA ARG A 62 4.91 13.29 17.72
C ARG A 62 4.85 11.95 17.00
N SER A 63 4.90 11.99 15.67
CA SER A 63 5.10 10.81 14.84
C SER A 63 6.29 10.98 13.91
N TYR A 64 7.07 9.91 13.73
CA TYR A 64 8.08 9.81 12.69
C TYR A 64 7.60 8.85 11.62
N LEU A 65 7.70 9.30 10.37
CA LEU A 65 7.32 8.55 9.20
C LEU A 65 8.58 7.99 8.53
N HIS A 66 8.63 6.66 8.42
CA HIS A 66 9.65 5.95 7.65
C HIS A 66 8.99 5.38 6.41
N CYS A 67 9.42 5.84 5.24
CA CYS A 67 8.80 5.46 3.97
C CYS A 67 9.84 4.87 3.03
N THR A 68 9.52 3.70 2.48
CA THR A 68 10.33 2.95 1.54
C THR A 68 9.50 2.66 0.29
N LEU A 69 10.13 2.71 -0.87
CA LEU A 69 9.50 2.35 -2.14
C LEU A 69 10.53 1.81 -3.12
N GLN A 70 10.07 1.11 -4.14
CA GLN A 70 10.89 0.67 -5.26
C GLN A 70 10.62 1.56 -6.47
N LEU A 71 11.68 1.86 -7.21
CA LEU A 71 11.65 2.60 -8.46
C LEU A 71 12.20 1.72 -9.58
N GLU A 72 11.30 1.27 -10.43
CA GLU A 72 11.63 0.39 -11.55
C GLU A 72 11.67 1.21 -12.85
N ASN A 73 12.83 1.27 -13.50
CA ASN A 73 12.98 1.88 -14.82
C ASN A 73 13.12 0.81 -15.89
N LYS A 74 12.05 0.58 -16.65
CA LYS A 74 12.02 -0.37 -17.77
C LYS A 74 12.50 0.23 -19.10
N SER A 75 12.82 1.53 -19.13
CA SER A 75 13.29 2.21 -20.34
C SER A 75 14.78 1.95 -20.61
N SER A 76 15.22 2.36 -21.80
CA SER A 76 16.62 2.23 -22.25
C SER A 76 17.49 3.45 -21.95
N TRP A 77 16.97 4.45 -21.22
CA TRP A 77 17.71 5.67 -20.86
C TRP A 77 17.65 5.95 -19.35
N ILE A 78 18.57 6.79 -18.86
CA ILE A 78 18.55 7.30 -17.49
C ILE A 78 17.32 8.18 -17.30
N ALA A 79 16.56 7.96 -16.22
CA ALA A 79 15.39 8.74 -15.90
C ALA A 79 15.68 9.68 -14.72
N ASP A 80 15.75 10.98 -15.00
CA ASP A 80 15.79 12.01 -13.96
C ASP A 80 14.37 12.39 -13.56
N CYS A 81 14.01 12.11 -12.30
CA CYS A 81 12.67 12.31 -11.78
C CYS A 81 12.67 13.08 -10.46
N THR A 82 11.50 13.62 -10.11
CA THR A 82 11.27 14.27 -8.82
C THR A 82 10.22 13.48 -8.05
N LEU A 83 10.62 12.85 -6.96
CA LEU A 83 9.71 12.18 -6.04
C LEU A 83 9.11 13.22 -5.09
N LYS A 84 7.79 13.32 -5.07
CA LYS A 84 7.05 14.24 -4.21
C LYS A 84 6.32 13.47 -3.13
N ILE A 85 6.43 13.95 -1.89
CA ILE A 85 5.71 13.43 -0.74
C ILE A 85 4.88 14.56 -0.20
N GLN A 86 3.59 14.31 -0.08
CA GLN A 86 2.64 15.24 0.52
C GLN A 86 2.05 14.56 1.73
N VAL A 87 2.28 15.15 2.90
CA VAL A 87 1.57 14.80 4.13
C VAL A 87 0.56 15.90 4.34
N SER A 88 -0.72 15.55 4.26
CA SER A 88 -1.82 16.42 4.65
C SER A 88 -2.46 15.85 5.91
N THR A 89 -2.59 16.68 6.95
CA THR A 89 -3.54 16.41 8.02
C THR A 89 -4.75 17.29 7.77
N GLU A 90 -5.91 16.69 7.57
CA GLU A 90 -7.16 17.46 7.58
C GLU A 90 -7.80 17.34 8.93
N LEU A 91 -8.33 18.46 9.37
CA LEU A 91 -9.22 18.54 10.50
C LEU A 91 -10.27 19.62 10.02
N GLU A 92 -11.53 19.61 10.46
CA GLU A 92 -12.59 20.65 10.28
C GLU A 92 -13.17 21.20 11.64
N GLY A 93 -12.77 22.40 12.14
CA GLY A 93 -13.15 22.94 13.50
C GLY A 93 -11.99 23.35 14.46
N ASN A 94 -11.83 22.70 15.64
CA ASN A 94 -10.66 22.76 16.57
C ASN A 94 -9.43 21.98 16.04
N ILE A 95 -8.82 22.45 14.96
CA ILE A 95 -8.44 21.52 13.90
C ILE A 95 -7.11 21.92 13.22
N CYS A 96 -6.20 20.96 13.02
CA CYS A 96 -4.82 21.18 12.57
C CYS A 96 -4.61 20.77 11.09
N LEU A 97 -4.29 21.75 10.24
CA LEU A 97 -3.81 21.52 8.88
C LEU A 97 -2.28 21.59 8.86
N VAL A 98 -1.62 20.43 8.78
CA VAL A 98 -0.19 20.32 8.49
C VAL A 98 -0.07 19.85 7.05
N GLU A 99 0.27 20.77 6.16
CA GLU A 99 0.70 20.44 4.79
C GLU A 99 2.22 20.42 4.77
N HIS A 100 2.79 19.22 4.64
CA HIS A 100 4.22 19.05 4.43
C HIS A 100 4.46 18.47 3.04
N LEU A 101 4.96 19.30 2.14
CA LEU A 101 5.34 18.90 0.79
C LEU A 101 6.86 18.87 0.68
N GLN A 102 7.41 17.70 0.36
CA GLN A 102 8.83 17.53 0.07
C GLN A 102 9.05 16.96 -1.31
N SER A 103 10.14 17.41 -1.94
CA SER A 103 10.56 17.00 -3.26
C SER A 103 11.99 16.51 -3.22
N TYR A 104 12.23 15.32 -3.77
CA TYR A 104 13.53 14.68 -3.86
C TYR A 104 13.88 14.46 -5.32
N ALA A 105 15.04 14.96 -5.76
CA ALA A 105 15.58 14.66 -7.08
C ALA A 105 16.20 13.25 -7.05
N ILE A 106 15.81 12.40 -8.00
CA ILE A 106 16.27 11.01 -8.09
C ILE A 106 16.64 10.73 -9.54
N THR A 107 17.74 10.01 -9.74
CA THR A 107 18.14 9.49 -11.05
C THR A 107 18.03 7.97 -11.00
N VAL A 108 17.22 7.40 -11.89
CA VAL A 108 17.03 5.96 -11.99
C VAL A 108 17.73 5.44 -13.25
N PRO A 109 18.76 4.57 -13.14
CA PRO A 109 19.45 3.99 -14.28
C PRO A 109 18.50 3.25 -15.24
N PRO A 110 18.87 3.06 -16.52
CA PRO A 110 18.08 2.22 -17.42
C PRO A 110 18.06 0.77 -16.95
N GLN A 111 16.93 0.08 -17.18
CA GLN A 111 16.75 -1.34 -16.88
C GLN A 111 17.12 -1.72 -15.43
N SER A 112 16.82 -0.85 -14.47
CA SER A 112 17.14 -1.05 -13.06
C SER A 112 15.91 -1.02 -12.18
N ASP A 113 16.02 -1.71 -11.05
CA ASP A 113 15.11 -1.62 -9.91
C ASP A 113 15.93 -1.15 -8.70
N ILE A 114 15.52 -0.04 -8.09
CA ILE A 114 16.21 0.54 -6.94
C ILE A 114 15.26 0.70 -5.77
N GLU A 115 15.71 0.31 -4.58
CA GLU A 115 15.03 0.61 -3.34
C GLU A 115 15.41 2.04 -2.88
N TYR A 116 14.40 2.86 -2.62
CA TYR A 116 14.57 4.23 -2.15
C TYR A 116 13.92 4.41 -0.79
N THR A 117 14.73 4.79 0.19
CA THR A 117 14.27 5.20 1.52
C THR A 117 14.20 6.70 1.59
N ILE A 118 13.04 7.22 1.97
CA ILE A 118 12.82 8.64 2.13
C ILE A 118 13.58 9.11 3.39
N PRO A 119 14.42 10.15 3.29
CA PRO A 119 15.10 10.72 4.43
C PRO A 119 14.11 11.19 5.50
N SER A 120 14.40 10.87 6.76
CA SER A 120 13.62 11.37 7.89
C SER A 120 13.66 12.90 7.93
N VAL A 121 12.49 13.52 7.95
CA VAL A 121 12.37 14.96 8.19
C VAL A 121 12.46 15.20 9.68
N SER A 122 13.46 15.98 10.10
CA SER A 122 13.59 16.48 11.48
C SER A 122 12.54 17.53 11.81
#